data_AF-A0A960M6A6-F1
#
_entry.id   AF-A0A960M6A6-F1
#
_cell.length_a   1.000
_cell.length_b   1.000
_cell.length_c   1.000
_cell.angle_alpha   90.00
_cell.angle_beta   90.00
_cell.angle_gamma   90.00
#
_symmetry.space_group_name_H-M   'P 1'
#
loop_
_entity.id
_entity.type
_entity.pdbx_description
1 polymer ?
#
loop_
_entity_poly.entity_id
_entity_poly.type
_entity_poly.pdbx_seq_one_letter_code
_entity_poly.pdbx_strand_id
1 'polypeptide(L)' 'MKKPFTLLFFSLVALIPIITHWTCPKCDKDNPEERKNCWWCGYIR' A
#
# COMPACT_ATOMS: atom_id res chain seq x y z
N MET A 1 -6.49 14.54 -40.89
CA MET A 1 -5.30 14.74 -40.03
C MET A 1 -5.60 14.13 -38.66
N LYS A 2 -4.98 12.99 -38.32
CA LYS A 2 -5.22 12.25 -37.07
C LYS A 2 -4.23 12.74 -36.01
N LYS A 3 -4.70 13.38 -34.94
CA LYS A 3 -3.86 13.80 -33.80
C LYS A 3 -3.84 12.67 -32.76
N PRO A 4 -2.67 12.10 -32.39
CA PRO A 4 -2.60 11.12 -31.31
C PRO A 4 -2.52 11.87 -29.98
N PHE A 5 -3.66 12.16 -29.36
CA PHE A 5 -3.75 12.86 -28.07
C PHE A 5 -4.12 11.89 -26.93
N THR A 6 -3.52 10.69 -26.91
CA THR A 6 -3.96 9.61 -25.99
C THR A 6 -2.81 8.88 -25.30
N LEU A 7 -1.65 9.51 -25.06
CA LEU A 7 -0.49 8.80 -24.48
C LEU A 7 0.20 9.46 -23.27
N LEU A 8 -0.30 10.59 -22.75
CA LEU A 8 0.37 11.27 -21.62
C LEU A 8 -0.26 11.03 -20.23
N PHE A 9 -1.36 10.29 -20.11
CA PHE A 9 -2.01 10.06 -18.81
C PHE A 9 -1.49 8.85 -18.02
N PHE A 10 -0.69 7.96 -18.62
CA PHE A 10 -0.31 6.68 -17.99
C PHE A 10 1.01 6.70 -17.21
N SER A 11 1.80 7.78 -17.24
CA SER A 11 3.18 7.75 -16.72
C SER A 11 3.36 8.16 -15.26
N LEU A 12 2.32 8.55 -14.52
CA LEU A 12 2.48 9.10 -13.15
C LEU A 12 2.14 8.13 -11.99
N VAL A 13 1.62 6.93 -12.26
CA VAL A 13 1.16 6.01 -11.20
C VAL A 13 2.30 5.15 -10.61
N ALA A 14 3.48 5.11 -11.26
CA ALA A 14 4.55 4.16 -10.92
C ALA A 14 5.52 4.61 -9.79
N LEU A 15 5.32 5.78 -9.18
CA LEU A 15 6.24 6.32 -8.16
C LEU A 15 5.63 6.39 -6.74
N ILE A 16 4.40 5.92 -6.55
CA ILE A 16 3.80 5.87 -5.20
C ILE A 16 4.29 4.58 -4.53
N PRO A 17 5.09 4.64 -3.44
CA PRO A 17 5.38 3.45 -2.66
C PRO A 17 4.05 2.88 -2.16
N ILE A 18 3.74 1.65 -2.56
CA ILE A 18 2.55 0.94 -2.10
C ILE A 18 2.81 0.61 -0.63
N ILE A 19 2.34 1.46 0.28
CA ILE A 19 2.39 1.18 1.72
C ILE A 19 1.38 0.06 1.98
N THR A 20 1.86 -1.16 2.06
CA THR A 20 1.07 -2.34 2.41
C THR A 20 0.87 -2.41 3.94
N HIS A 21 -0.28 -2.95 4.35
CA HIS A 21 -0.66 -3.11 5.76
C HIS A 21 -1.22 -4.52 5.99
N TRP A 22 -1.10 -5.00 7.23
CA TRP A 22 -1.74 -6.22 7.72
C TRP A 22 -2.58 -5.93 8.97
N THR A 23 -3.76 -6.54 9.04
CA THR A 23 -4.66 -6.43 10.19
C THR A 23 -4.32 -7.50 11.22
N CYS A 24 -4.13 -7.11 12.48
CA CYS A 24 -3.79 -8.03 13.55
C CYS A 24 -4.99 -8.95 13.89
N PRO A 25 -4.86 -10.28 13.79
CA PRO A 25 -5.98 -11.21 14.03
C PRO A 25 -6.41 -11.31 15.51
N LYS A 26 -5.65 -10.67 16.43
CA LYS A 26 -5.93 -10.68 17.87
C LYS A 26 -6.71 -9.45 18.34
N CYS A 27 -6.53 -8.31 17.69
CA CYS A 27 -7.09 -7.03 18.16
C CYS A 27 -7.60 -6.11 17.04
N ASP A 28 -7.61 -6.60 15.80
CA ASP A 28 -8.14 -5.94 14.60
C ASP A 28 -7.51 -4.57 14.28
N LYS A 29 -6.30 -4.32 14.78
CA LYS A 29 -5.53 -3.12 14.46
C LYS A 29 -4.70 -3.33 13.20
N ASP A 30 -4.70 -2.32 12.33
CA ASP A 30 -3.81 -2.28 11.17
C ASP A 30 -2.38 -1.97 11.57
N ASN A 31 -1.44 -2.64 10.91
CA ASN A 31 -0.01 -2.53 11.15
C ASN A 31 0.72 -2.38 9.80
N PRO A 32 1.80 -1.58 9.74
CA PRO A 32 2.65 -1.53 8.56
C PRO A 32 3.23 -2.91 8.24
N GLU A 33 3.36 -3.23 6.96
CA GLU A 33 3.90 -4.52 6.49
C GLU A 33 5.30 -4.83 7.03
N GLU A 34 6.10 -3.79 7.28
CA GLU A 34 7.45 -3.88 7.84
C GLU A 34 7.48 -4.37 9.30
N ARG A 35 6.38 -4.19 10.05
CA ARG A 35 6.32 -4.63 11.45
C ARG A 35 5.90 -6.09 11.53
N LYS A 36 6.73 -6.91 12.18
CA LYS A 36 6.42 -8.32 12.50
C LYS A 36 5.47 -8.45 13.69
N ASN A 37 5.43 -7.44 14.55
CA ASN A 37 4.63 -7.42 15.77
C ASN A 37 3.60 -6.29 15.74
N CYS A 38 2.42 -6.56 16.29
CA CYS A 38 1.33 -5.59 16.38
C CYS A 38 1.73 -4.44 17.31
N TRP A 39 1.61 -3.20 16.85
CA TRP A 39 1.98 -2.01 17.63
C TRP A 39 1.09 -1.79 18.85
N TRP A 40 -0.12 -2.37 18.87
CA TRP A 40 -1.09 -2.22 19.94
C TRP A 40 -1.00 -3.35 20.99
N CYS A 41 -1.07 -4.61 20.56
CA CYS A 41 -1.19 -5.76 21.48
C CYS A 41 0.06 -6.65 21.56
N GLY A 42 1.09 -6.37 20.76
CA GLY A 42 2.34 -7.13 20.73
C GLY A 42 2.27 -8.50 20.05
N TYR A 43 1.14 -8.88 19.45
CA TYR A 43 1.01 -10.14 18.70
C TYR A 43 2.00 -10.20 17.53
N ILE A 44 2.69 -11.34 17.37
CA ILE A 44 3.63 -11.59 16.27
C ILE A 44 2.88 -12.32 15.16
N ARG A 45 2.93 -11.77 13.94
CA ARG A 45 2.30 -12.33 12.74
C ARG A 45 3.06 -13.52 12.16
#